data_AF-A0A383ZAV3-F1
#
_entry.id   AF-A0A383ZAV3-F1
#
_cell.length_a   1.000
_cell.length_b   1.000
_cell.length_c   1.000
_cell.angle_alpha   90.00
_cell.angle_beta   90.00
_cell.angle_gamma   90.00
#
_symmetry.space_group_name_H-M   'P 1'
#
loop_
_entity.id
_entity.type
_entity.pdbx_description
1 polymer ?
#
loop_
_entity_poly.entity_id
_entity_poly.type
_entity_poly.pdbx_seq_one_letter_code
_entity_poly.pdbx_strand_id
1 'polypeptide(L)'
;MRHYLCGCCAAFNNIAITFPIQKVLFRQQLYGIKTRDAVLQLRRDGFRNLYRGILPPLMQKTTTLALMFGLYEDLSCLLRKHISTPEFATRSLAAVLAGTTEAIFTPLERVQTLLQDHKHHDKFTNTYQAFKALKCHGIREYYRGLVPVLFRNGFSNVLFFGLRGPIKEHLPTATTHSAHLVNDFICGGLLGAMLGILFFPVNVVKTRMQSQIGGEFQSFPQVFQKIWLERDRKLTNLFRGAHLNYHRSLISWGIINATYEFLLKII
;
A
#
# COMPACT_ATOMS: atom_id res chain seq x y z
N MET A 1 15.37 19.29 -7.23
CA MET A 1 15.91 18.29 -8.19
C MET A 1 16.73 17.17 -7.52
N ARG A 2 17.86 17.45 -6.83
CA ARG A 2 18.73 16.40 -6.25
C ARG A 2 18.02 15.47 -5.24
N HIS A 3 17.25 16.02 -4.29
CA HIS A 3 16.49 15.22 -3.33
C HIS A 3 15.38 14.37 -3.98
N TYR A 4 14.79 14.85 -5.07
CA TYR A 4 13.78 14.10 -5.84
C TYR A 4 14.41 12.89 -6.53
N LEU A 5 15.54 13.10 -7.21
CA LEU A 5 16.27 12.02 -7.88
C LEU A 5 16.73 10.95 -6.88
N CYS A 6 17.30 11.39 -5.76
CA CYS A 6 17.71 10.53 -4.64
C CYS A 6 16.52 9.72 -4.09
N GLY A 7 15.37 10.37 -3.86
CA GLY A 7 14.15 9.71 -3.39
C GLY A 7 13.61 8.67 -4.38
N CYS A 8 13.62 8.97 -5.68
CA CYS A 8 13.21 8.03 -6.73
C CYS A 8 14.14 6.82 -6.82
N CYS A 9 15.46 7.02 -6.79
CA CYS A 9 16.44 5.92 -6.79
C CYS A 9 16.33 5.05 -5.53
N ALA A 10 16.16 5.66 -4.35
CA ALA A 10 15.94 4.94 -3.10
C ALA A 10 14.64 4.12 -3.13
N ALA A 11 13.55 4.70 -3.65
CA ALA A 11 12.28 4.00 -3.81
C ALA A 11 12.39 2.82 -4.79
N PHE A 12 13.08 3.01 -5.92
CA PHE A 12 13.32 1.96 -6.91
C PHE A 12 14.10 0.78 -6.30
N ASN A 13 15.23 1.06 -5.64
CA ASN A 13 16.06 0.03 -5.00
C ASN A 13 15.28 -0.71 -3.90
N ASN A 14 14.56 0.03 -3.06
CA ASN A 14 13.70 -0.57 -2.04
C ASN A 14 12.64 -1.49 -2.65
N ILE A 15 11.95 -1.06 -3.71
CA ILE A 15 10.94 -1.88 -4.38
C ILE A 15 11.59 -3.12 -4.98
N ALA A 16 12.72 -3.00 -5.66
CA ALA A 16 13.43 -4.12 -6.27
C ALA A 16 13.86 -5.18 -5.24
N ILE A 17 14.40 -4.77 -4.10
CA ILE A 17 14.89 -5.69 -3.06
C ILE A 17 13.72 -6.30 -2.28
N THR A 18 12.66 -5.53 -1.99
CA THR A 18 11.51 -6.00 -1.20
C THR A 18 10.48 -6.77 -2.03
N PHE A 19 10.56 -6.74 -3.36
CA PHE A 19 9.60 -7.37 -4.27
C PHE A 19 9.41 -8.89 -4.05
N PRO A 20 10.47 -9.70 -3.85
CA PRO A 20 10.31 -11.13 -3.57
C PRO A 20 9.49 -11.38 -2.31
N ILE A 21 9.77 -10.62 -1.24
CA ILE A 21 9.06 -10.73 0.04
C ILE A 21 7.60 -10.30 -0.13
N GLN A 22 7.36 -9.21 -0.87
CA GLN A 22 6.02 -8.77 -1.25
C GLN A 22 5.24 -9.88 -1.95
N LYS A 23 5.87 -10.58 -2.88
CA LYS A 23 5.22 -11.63 -3.67
C LYS A 23 4.87 -12.86 -2.82
N VAL A 24 5.71 -13.22 -1.85
CA VAL A 24 5.38 -14.26 -0.85
C VAL A 24 4.20 -13.82 0.01
N LEU A 25 4.26 -12.60 0.57
CA LEU A 25 3.17 -12.02 1.37
C LEU A 25 1.84 -12.03 0.61
N PHE A 26 1.88 -11.60 -0.65
CA PHE A 26 0.72 -11.56 -1.54
C PHE A 26 0.07 -12.94 -1.69
N ARG A 27 0.85 -14.01 -1.89
CA ARG A 27 0.30 -15.37 -1.99
C ARG A 27 -0.30 -15.84 -0.67
N GLN A 28 0.29 -15.49 0.46
CA GLN A 28 -0.30 -15.81 1.76
C GLN A 28 -1.63 -15.07 1.98
N GLN A 29 -1.72 -13.80 1.58
CA GLN A 29 -2.96 -13.03 1.67
C GLN A 29 -4.02 -13.59 0.72
N LEU A 30 -3.66 -13.96 -0.50
CA LEU A 30 -4.61 -14.42 -1.51
C LEU A 30 -5.10 -15.87 -1.29
N TYR A 31 -4.20 -16.77 -0.90
CA TYR A 31 -4.47 -18.21 -0.80
C TYR A 31 -4.51 -18.74 0.63
N GLY A 32 -4.13 -17.96 1.63
CA GLY A 32 -4.07 -18.42 3.03
C GLY A 32 -3.00 -19.50 3.29
N ILE A 33 -2.04 -19.68 2.38
CA ILE A 33 -0.99 -20.72 2.47
C ILE A 33 0.11 -20.37 3.47
N LYS A 34 0.85 -21.39 3.93
CA LYS A 34 2.01 -21.18 4.80
C LYS A 34 3.17 -20.55 4.01
N THR A 35 4.07 -19.88 4.72
CA THR A 35 5.21 -19.19 4.11
C THR A 35 6.11 -20.14 3.33
N ARG A 36 6.33 -21.36 3.84
CA ARG A 36 7.14 -22.38 3.16
C ARG A 36 6.54 -22.77 1.81
N ASP A 37 5.24 -23.02 1.77
CA ASP A 37 4.55 -23.41 0.54
C ASP A 37 4.56 -22.28 -0.49
N ALA A 38 4.37 -21.03 -0.03
CA ALA A 38 4.46 -19.85 -0.88
C ALA A 38 5.86 -19.70 -1.51
N VAL A 39 6.93 -19.89 -0.73
CA VAL A 39 8.32 -19.85 -1.22
C VAL A 39 8.59 -20.98 -2.21
N LEU A 40 8.12 -22.20 -1.93
CA LEU A 40 8.28 -23.34 -2.83
C LEU A 40 7.58 -23.12 -4.16
N GLN A 41 6.35 -22.57 -4.15
CA GLN A 41 5.65 -22.20 -5.38
C GLN A 41 6.41 -21.10 -6.15
N LEU A 42 6.94 -20.08 -5.48
CA LEU A 42 7.75 -19.05 -6.13
C LEU A 42 9.01 -19.65 -6.79
N ARG A 43 9.65 -20.60 -6.12
CA ARG A 43 10.83 -21.29 -6.65
C ARG A 43 10.50 -22.09 -7.91
N ARG A 44 9.30 -22.71 -7.96
CA ARG A 44 8.81 -23.45 -9.14
C ARG A 44 8.49 -22.53 -10.33
N ASP A 45 7.97 -21.33 -10.07
CA ASP A 45 7.63 -20.37 -11.13
C ASP A 45 8.87 -19.77 -11.82
N GLY A 46 10.06 -19.87 -11.21
CA GLY A 46 11.33 -19.42 -11.77
C GLY A 46 11.63 -17.93 -11.58
N PHE A 47 12.91 -17.56 -11.71
CA PHE A 47 13.43 -16.21 -11.43
C PHE A 47 12.80 -15.11 -12.30
N ARG A 48 12.51 -15.39 -13.58
CA ARG A 48 11.86 -14.42 -14.48
C ARG A 48 10.46 -14.03 -14.01
N ASN A 49 9.73 -14.98 -13.44
CA ASN A 49 8.40 -14.71 -12.88
C ASN A 49 8.47 -14.03 -11.51
N LEU A 50 9.62 -14.03 -10.82
CA LEU A 50 9.75 -13.38 -9.51
C LEU A 50 9.48 -11.88 -9.58
N TYR A 51 10.04 -11.19 -10.58
CA TYR A 51 9.92 -9.74 -10.79
C TYR A 51 8.71 -9.34 -11.66
N ARG A 52 7.91 -10.30 -12.10
CA ARG A 52 6.70 -10.02 -12.88
C ARG A 52 5.68 -9.26 -12.03
N GLY A 53 5.23 -8.12 -12.53
CA GLY A 53 4.34 -7.20 -11.82
C GLY A 53 5.05 -6.12 -11.01
N ILE A 54 6.37 -5.91 -11.19
CA ILE A 54 7.11 -4.81 -10.55
C ILE A 54 6.87 -3.44 -11.20
N LEU A 55 6.49 -3.41 -12.49
CA LEU A 55 6.29 -2.16 -13.21
C LEU A 55 5.13 -1.31 -12.66
N PRO A 56 3.93 -1.85 -12.39
CA PRO A 56 2.83 -1.05 -11.82
C PRO A 56 3.18 -0.34 -10.49
N PRO A 57 3.79 -0.99 -9.47
CA PRO A 57 4.15 -0.28 -8.24
C PRO A 57 5.25 0.77 -8.46
N LEU A 58 6.19 0.55 -9.39
CA LEU A 58 7.19 1.56 -9.76
C LEU A 58 6.53 2.79 -10.40
N MET A 59 5.61 2.58 -11.34
CA MET A 59 4.85 3.67 -11.97
C MET A 59 4.02 4.42 -10.93
N GLN A 60 3.25 3.70 -10.12
CA GLN A 60 2.42 4.28 -9.07
C GLN A 60 3.26 5.12 -8.10
N LYS A 61 4.40 4.59 -7.64
CA LYS A 61 5.28 5.31 -6.71
C LYS A 61 5.86 6.58 -7.33
N THR A 62 6.30 6.50 -8.59
CA THR A 62 6.86 7.64 -9.32
C THR A 62 5.82 8.72 -9.56
N THR A 63 4.62 8.35 -10.00
CA THR A 63 3.53 9.31 -10.22
C THR A 63 3.03 9.91 -8.92
N THR A 64 2.96 9.14 -7.83
CA THR A 64 2.58 9.67 -6.51
C THR A 64 3.61 10.68 -6.01
N LEU A 65 4.91 10.39 -6.17
CA LEU A 65 5.97 11.35 -5.82
C LEU A 65 5.86 12.63 -6.64
N ALA A 66 5.72 12.52 -7.97
CA ALA A 66 5.56 13.67 -8.85
C ALA A 66 4.33 14.52 -8.50
N LEU A 67 3.17 13.88 -8.27
CA LEU A 67 1.95 14.56 -7.84
C LEU A 67 2.11 15.22 -6.47
N MET A 68 2.75 14.55 -5.52
CA MET A 68 2.96 15.12 -4.18
C MET A 68 3.80 16.39 -4.27
N PHE A 69 4.91 16.39 -5.03
CA PHE A 69 5.74 17.59 -5.18
C PHE A 69 5.01 18.71 -5.94
N GLY A 70 4.39 18.39 -7.09
CA GLY A 70 3.69 19.39 -7.90
C GLY A 70 2.49 20.01 -7.17
N LEU A 71 1.59 19.16 -6.64
CA LEU A 71 0.42 19.64 -5.89
C LEU A 71 0.82 20.33 -4.59
N TYR A 72 1.88 19.89 -3.90
CA TYR A 72 2.35 20.58 -2.70
C TYR A 72 2.85 21.99 -3.01
N GLU A 73 3.60 22.19 -4.08
CA GLU A 73 4.07 23.52 -4.50
C GLU A 73 2.90 24.45 -4.88
N ASP A 74 1.96 23.95 -5.70
CA ASP A 74 0.78 24.70 -6.13
C ASP A 74 -0.15 25.04 -4.97
N LEU A 75 -0.48 24.04 -4.14
CA LEU A 75 -1.36 24.22 -2.98
C LEU A 75 -0.71 25.07 -1.91
N SER A 76 0.60 24.92 -1.65
CA SER A 76 1.31 25.77 -0.67
C SER A 76 1.39 27.22 -1.13
N CYS A 77 1.54 27.47 -2.44
CA CYS A 77 1.50 28.82 -3.01
C CYS A 77 0.11 29.45 -2.87
N LEU A 78 -0.95 28.69 -3.18
CA LEU A 78 -2.35 29.12 -3.00
C LEU A 78 -2.69 29.37 -1.52
N LEU A 79 -2.27 28.48 -0.61
CA LEU A 79 -2.49 28.62 0.84
C LEU A 79 -1.77 29.85 1.41
N ARG A 80 -0.53 30.11 0.97
CA ARG A 80 0.24 31.31 1.39
C ARG A 80 -0.37 32.62 0.87
N LYS A 81 -1.06 32.59 -0.28
CA LYS A 81 -1.76 33.77 -0.84
C LYS A 81 -3.10 34.06 -0.16
N HIS A 82 -3.73 33.10 0.50
CA HIS A 82 -5.09 33.22 1.08
C HIS A 82 -5.14 32.94 2.60
N ILE A 83 -4.17 33.48 3.37
CA ILE A 83 -4.00 33.20 4.82
C ILE A 83 -5.32 33.22 5.64
N SER A 84 -5.39 32.29 6.60
CA SER A 84 -6.46 32.02 7.58
C SER A 84 -7.59 31.09 7.09
N THR A 85 -7.27 30.01 6.38
CA THR A 85 -8.25 28.92 6.23
C THR A 85 -8.38 28.14 7.54
N PRO A 86 -9.62 27.88 8.04
CA PRO A 86 -9.82 27.04 9.22
C PRO A 86 -9.22 25.67 8.97
N GLU A 87 -8.56 25.10 9.98
CA GLU A 87 -7.84 23.83 9.91
C GLU A 87 -8.69 22.68 9.34
N PHE A 88 -10.00 22.76 9.56
CA PHE A 88 -11.00 21.84 9.02
C PHE A 88 -11.11 21.84 7.48
N ALA A 89 -11.05 23.02 6.85
CA ALA A 89 -11.17 23.14 5.39
C ALA A 89 -9.95 22.55 4.69
N THR A 90 -8.75 22.83 5.20
CA THR A 90 -7.49 22.28 4.68
C THR A 90 -7.45 20.75 4.81
N ARG A 91 -7.88 20.21 5.96
CA ARG A 91 -7.96 18.76 6.19
C ARG A 91 -8.99 18.09 5.29
N SER A 92 -10.15 18.72 5.07
CA SER A 92 -11.18 18.20 4.17
C SER A 92 -10.72 18.17 2.71
N LEU A 93 -10.07 19.24 2.24
CA LEU A 93 -9.48 19.29 0.90
C LEU A 93 -8.40 18.22 0.72
N ALA A 94 -7.52 18.06 1.71
CA ALA A 94 -6.50 17.02 1.70
C ALA A 94 -7.11 15.61 1.65
N ALA A 95 -8.21 15.37 2.37
CA ALA A 95 -8.92 14.09 2.34
C ALA A 95 -9.55 13.80 0.97
N VAL A 96 -10.16 14.81 0.33
CA VAL A 96 -10.72 14.67 -1.03
C VAL A 96 -9.60 14.39 -2.03
N LEU A 97 -8.50 15.14 -1.99
CA LEU A 97 -7.35 14.93 -2.86
C LEU A 97 -6.70 13.55 -2.67
N ALA A 98 -6.60 13.07 -1.43
CA ALA A 98 -6.11 11.73 -1.14
C ALA A 98 -7.04 10.66 -1.73
N GLY A 99 -8.36 10.79 -1.53
CA GLY A 99 -9.36 9.85 -2.05
C GLY A 99 -9.40 9.81 -3.59
N THR A 100 -9.32 10.97 -4.26
CA THR A 100 -9.29 11.03 -5.73
C THR A 100 -8.01 10.43 -6.29
N THR A 101 -6.87 10.71 -5.66
CA THR A 101 -5.57 10.14 -6.04
C THR A 101 -5.60 8.60 -5.95
N GLU A 102 -6.18 8.05 -4.89
CA GLU A 102 -6.33 6.60 -4.73
C GLU A 102 -7.27 5.98 -5.76
N ALA A 103 -8.37 6.66 -6.09
CA ALA A 103 -9.26 6.21 -7.15
C ALA A 103 -8.53 6.15 -8.51
N ILE A 104 -7.71 7.16 -8.82
CA ILE A 104 -6.89 7.20 -10.05
C ILE A 104 -5.87 6.05 -10.09
N PHE A 105 -5.29 5.67 -8.95
CA PHE A 105 -4.29 4.60 -8.90
C PHE A 105 -4.85 3.20 -8.70
N THR A 106 -6.13 3.06 -8.37
CA THR A 106 -6.79 1.76 -8.18
C THR A 106 -6.63 0.81 -9.39
N PRO A 107 -6.74 1.26 -10.66
CA PRO A 107 -6.46 0.42 -11.82
C PRO A 107 -5.02 -0.11 -11.90
N LEU A 108 -4.02 0.68 -11.47
CA LEU A 108 -2.61 0.22 -11.44
C LEU A 108 -2.41 -0.83 -10.34
N GLU A 109 -2.96 -0.61 -9.15
CA GLU A 109 -2.94 -1.59 -8.06
C GLU A 109 -3.64 -2.89 -8.45
N ARG A 110 -4.72 -2.77 -9.23
CA ARG A 110 -5.45 -3.91 -9.77
C ARG A 110 -4.60 -4.72 -10.74
N VAL A 111 -3.93 -4.06 -11.68
CA VAL A 111 -3.04 -4.74 -12.64
C VAL A 111 -1.83 -5.36 -11.94
N GLN A 112 -1.29 -4.70 -10.90
CA GLN A 112 -0.26 -5.28 -10.04
C GLN A 112 -0.74 -6.61 -9.43
N THR A 113 -1.92 -6.61 -8.81
CA THR A 113 -2.50 -7.80 -8.17
C THR A 113 -2.66 -8.94 -9.17
N LEU A 114 -3.12 -8.65 -10.38
CA LEU A 114 -3.28 -9.65 -11.43
C LEU A 114 -1.97 -10.25 -11.92
N LEU A 115 -0.93 -9.43 -12.09
CA LEU A 115 0.39 -9.90 -12.53
C LEU A 115 1.15 -10.67 -11.44
N GLN A 116 0.85 -10.42 -10.16
CA GLN A 116 1.45 -11.13 -9.04
C GLN A 116 0.77 -12.47 -8.75
N ASP A 117 -0.46 -12.66 -9.23
CA ASP A 117 -1.21 -13.90 -9.08
C ASP A 117 -0.74 -14.98 -10.05
N HIS A 118 -0.35 -16.14 -9.50
CA HIS A 118 0.14 -17.27 -10.28
C HIS A 118 -0.93 -17.83 -11.24
N LYS A 119 -2.21 -17.74 -10.90
CA LYS A 119 -3.32 -18.22 -11.76
C LYS A 119 -3.39 -17.50 -13.11
N HIS A 120 -2.82 -16.31 -13.19
CA HIS A 120 -2.84 -15.48 -14.38
C HIS A 120 -1.48 -15.42 -15.08
N HIS A 121 -0.49 -16.20 -14.62
CA HIS A 121 0.83 -16.26 -15.23
C HIS A 121 0.80 -16.77 -16.69
N ASP A 122 -0.19 -17.58 -17.07
CA ASP A 122 -0.33 -18.05 -18.45
C ASP A 122 -1.12 -17.06 -19.33
N LYS A 123 -1.87 -16.14 -18.71
CA LYS A 123 -2.80 -15.23 -19.41
C LYS A 123 -2.23 -13.84 -19.69
N PHE A 124 -1.37 -13.27 -18.82
CA PHE A 124 -0.91 -11.87 -18.97
C PHE A 124 0.59 -11.68 -18.81
N THR A 125 1.37 -11.76 -19.88
CA THR A 125 2.85 -11.65 -19.77
C THR A 125 3.31 -10.26 -19.34
N ASN A 126 2.57 -9.23 -19.74
CA ASN A 126 2.93 -7.83 -19.53
C ASN A 126 1.78 -6.99 -18.93
N THR A 127 2.14 -5.87 -18.29
CA THR A 127 1.20 -4.85 -17.79
C THR A 127 0.21 -4.40 -18.86
N TYR A 128 0.68 -4.14 -20.09
CA TYR A 128 -0.18 -3.76 -21.21
C TYR A 128 -1.21 -4.85 -21.57
N GLN A 129 -0.82 -6.13 -21.54
CA GLN A 129 -1.75 -7.22 -21.83
C GLN A 129 -2.82 -7.36 -20.75
N ALA A 130 -2.45 -7.17 -19.47
CA ALA A 130 -3.41 -7.15 -18.38
C ALA A 130 -4.43 -6.01 -18.53
N PHE A 131 -3.98 -4.80 -18.90
CA PHE A 131 -4.87 -3.68 -19.23
C PHE A 131 -5.78 -4.02 -20.42
N LYS A 132 -5.23 -4.55 -21.51
CA LYS A 132 -6.01 -4.91 -22.70
C LYS A 132 -7.09 -5.95 -22.37
N ALA A 133 -6.78 -6.95 -21.55
CA ALA A 133 -7.73 -7.98 -21.15
C ALA A 133 -8.83 -7.45 -20.21
N LEU A 134 -8.49 -6.53 -19.30
CA LEU A 134 -9.48 -5.85 -18.46
C LEU A 134 -10.43 -5.00 -19.32
N LYS A 135 -9.93 -4.36 -20.38
CA LYS A 135 -10.75 -3.57 -21.31
C LYS A 135 -11.88 -4.40 -21.93
N CYS A 136 -11.64 -5.68 -22.24
CA CYS A 136 -12.64 -6.59 -22.79
C CYS A 136 -13.83 -6.84 -21.85
N HIS A 137 -13.66 -6.65 -20.53
CA HIS A 137 -14.72 -6.84 -19.55
C HIS A 137 -15.39 -5.51 -19.12
N GLY A 138 -14.96 -4.39 -19.70
CA GLY A 138 -15.52 -3.06 -19.44
C GLY A 138 -14.75 -2.22 -18.40
N ILE A 139 -15.04 -0.92 -18.37
CA ILE A 139 -14.31 0.06 -17.55
C ILE A 139 -14.53 -0.18 -16.04
N ARG A 140 -15.68 -0.73 -15.66
CA ARG A 140 -16.03 -1.02 -14.26
C ARG A 140 -15.07 -2.03 -13.61
N GLU A 141 -14.49 -2.94 -14.40
CA GLU A 141 -13.59 -3.99 -13.90
C GLU A 141 -12.25 -3.45 -13.38
N TYR A 142 -11.79 -2.30 -13.88
CA TYR A 142 -10.58 -1.66 -13.35
C TYR A 142 -10.72 -1.22 -11.89
N TYR A 143 -11.93 -0.88 -11.47
CA TYR A 143 -12.25 -0.37 -10.14
C TYR A 143 -12.75 -1.46 -9.19
N ARG A 144 -12.62 -2.74 -9.56
CA ARG A 144 -12.98 -3.85 -8.68
C ARG A 144 -12.05 -3.87 -7.46
N GLY A 145 -12.63 -3.64 -6.28
CA GLY A 145 -11.89 -3.48 -5.02
C GLY A 145 -11.67 -2.03 -4.60
N LEU A 146 -12.25 -1.04 -5.28
CA LEU A 146 -12.20 0.37 -4.84
C LEU A 146 -12.84 0.55 -3.45
N VAL A 147 -13.98 -0.09 -3.19
CA VAL A 147 -14.68 0.00 -1.89
C VAL A 147 -13.79 -0.38 -0.70
N PRO A 148 -13.13 -1.56 -0.66
CA PRO A 148 -12.22 -1.87 0.46
C PRO A 148 -11.00 -0.96 0.51
N VAL A 149 -10.53 -0.40 -0.61
CA VAL A 149 -9.43 0.58 -0.62
C VAL A 149 -9.87 1.87 0.09
N LEU A 150 -11.00 2.45 -0.32
CA LEU A 150 -11.55 3.66 0.27
C LEU A 150 -11.94 3.44 1.74
N PHE A 151 -12.55 2.31 2.07
CA PHE A 151 -12.90 1.96 3.44
C PHE A 151 -11.66 1.88 4.33
N ARG A 152 -10.62 1.16 3.87
CA ARG A 152 -9.35 1.06 4.59
C ARG A 152 -8.74 2.44 4.80
N ASN A 153 -8.63 3.25 3.76
CA ASN A 153 -7.91 4.52 3.84
C ASN A 153 -8.69 5.58 4.62
N GLY A 154 -10.00 5.71 4.37
CA GLY A 154 -10.87 6.59 5.14
C GLY A 154 -10.86 6.24 6.63
N PHE A 155 -11.15 4.99 6.96
CA PHE A 155 -11.20 4.56 8.37
C PHE A 155 -9.81 4.59 9.02
N SER A 156 -8.74 4.24 8.30
CA SER A 156 -7.37 4.31 8.81
C SER A 156 -6.96 5.75 9.10
N ASN A 157 -7.32 6.72 8.26
CA ASN A 157 -7.01 8.12 8.49
C ASN A 157 -7.79 8.68 9.69
N VAL A 158 -9.09 8.37 9.79
CA VAL A 158 -9.92 8.78 10.94
C VAL A 158 -9.33 8.26 12.25
N LEU A 159 -8.99 6.97 12.30
CA LEU A 159 -8.37 6.39 13.49
C LEU A 159 -6.96 6.94 13.75
N PHE A 160 -6.15 7.16 12.71
CA PHE A 160 -4.81 7.72 12.87
C PHE A 160 -4.87 9.12 13.50
N PHE A 161 -5.72 10.02 13.01
CA PHE A 161 -5.85 11.36 13.56
C PHE A 161 -6.57 11.37 14.91
N GLY A 162 -7.61 10.55 15.09
CA GLY A 162 -8.37 10.46 16.35
C GLY A 162 -7.57 9.87 17.51
N LEU A 163 -6.73 8.87 17.25
CA LEU A 163 -5.92 8.20 18.29
C LEU A 163 -4.55 8.87 18.51
N ARG A 164 -4.09 9.73 17.60
CA ARG A 164 -2.81 10.45 17.77
C ARG A 164 -2.78 11.37 18.98
N GLY A 165 -3.89 12.06 19.27
CA GLY A 165 -4.04 12.90 20.46
C GLY A 165 -3.83 12.12 21.77
N PRO A 166 -4.69 11.14 22.09
CA PRO A 166 -4.61 10.41 23.35
C PRO A 166 -3.30 9.63 23.50
N ILE A 167 -2.73 9.09 22.43
CA ILE A 167 -1.43 8.41 22.51
C ILE A 167 -0.32 9.41 22.82
N LYS A 168 -0.31 10.60 22.21
CA LYS A 168 0.69 11.63 22.53
C LYS A 168 0.63 12.11 23.97
N GLU A 169 -0.55 12.16 24.58
CA GLU A 169 -0.72 12.55 25.99
C GLU A 169 -0.13 11.54 26.97
N HIS A 170 -0.04 10.26 26.58
CA HIS A 170 0.60 9.21 27.37
C HIS A 170 2.13 9.14 27.17
N LEU A 171 2.69 9.91 26.22
CA LEU A 171 4.14 10.01 26.03
C LEU A 171 4.72 11.12 26.92
N PRO A 172 5.99 10.99 27.35
CA PRO A 172 6.64 11.98 28.21
C PRO A 172 6.66 13.35 27.54
N THR A 173 6.40 14.42 28.31
CA THR A 173 6.37 15.79 27.79
C THR A 173 7.73 16.15 27.20
N ALA A 174 7.77 16.31 25.88
CA ALA A 174 9.00 16.67 25.18
C ALA A 174 9.36 18.13 25.44
N THR A 175 10.53 18.37 26.03
CA THR A 175 11.06 19.73 26.30
C THR A 175 12.03 20.20 25.22
N THR A 176 12.48 19.31 24.34
CA THR A 176 13.45 19.59 23.25
C THR A 176 12.88 19.16 21.90
N HIS A 177 13.29 19.84 20.81
CA HIS A 177 12.89 19.50 19.45
C HIS A 177 13.17 18.04 19.07
N SER A 178 14.31 17.48 19.51
CA SER A 178 14.65 16.06 19.33
C SER A 178 13.68 15.12 20.06
N ALA A 179 13.27 15.47 21.29
CA ALA A 179 12.30 14.70 22.05
C ALA A 179 10.91 14.71 21.37
N HIS A 180 10.51 15.83 20.75
CA HIS A 180 9.28 15.88 19.95
C HIS A 180 9.35 14.97 18.73
N LEU A 181 10.47 14.93 18.02
CA LEU A 181 10.66 14.04 16.87
C LEU A 181 10.61 12.56 17.29
N VAL A 182 11.24 12.21 18.41
CA VAL A 182 11.21 10.84 18.94
C VAL A 182 9.80 10.45 19.38
N ASN A 183 9.09 11.32 20.09
CA ASN A 183 7.71 11.05 20.50
C ASN A 183 6.77 10.89 19.30
N ASP A 184 6.91 11.74 18.28
CA ASP A 184 6.12 11.65 17.06
C ASP A 184 6.43 10.37 16.28
N PHE A 185 7.70 9.94 16.27
CA PHE A 185 8.10 8.67 15.67
C PHE A 185 7.52 7.47 16.42
N ILE A 186 7.60 7.44 17.76
CA ILE A 186 7.06 6.35 18.58
C ILE A 186 5.53 6.28 18.44
N CYS A 187 4.85 7.42 18.57
CA CYS A 187 3.40 7.53 18.39
C CYS A 187 2.97 7.08 16.99
N GLY A 188 3.66 7.56 15.95
CA GLY A 188 3.40 7.17 14.56
C GLY A 188 3.66 5.68 14.30
N GLY A 189 4.74 5.13 14.86
CA GLY A 189 5.10 3.72 14.75
C GLY A 189 4.09 2.79 15.42
N LEU A 190 3.69 3.12 16.66
CA LEU A 190 2.69 2.36 17.41
C LEU A 190 1.33 2.38 16.70
N LEU A 191 0.87 3.57 16.30
CA LEU A 191 -0.37 3.73 15.53
C LEU A 191 -0.31 2.97 14.21
N GLY A 192 0.78 3.09 13.46
CA GLY A 192 0.98 2.39 12.21
C GLY A 192 0.91 0.87 12.38
N ALA A 193 1.52 0.34 13.46
CA ALA A 193 1.45 -1.08 13.78
C ALA A 193 0.03 -1.51 14.16
N MET A 194 -0.66 -0.77 15.02
CA MET A 194 -2.04 -1.07 15.44
C MET A 194 -3.02 -1.05 14.26
N LEU A 195 -2.96 0.00 13.43
CA LEU A 195 -3.79 0.10 12.23
C LEU A 195 -3.43 -1.00 11.22
N GLY A 196 -2.13 -1.32 11.08
CA GLY A 196 -1.67 -2.42 10.24
C GLY A 196 -2.29 -3.77 10.61
N ILE A 197 -2.42 -4.08 11.90
CA ILE A 197 -3.12 -5.28 12.40
C ILE A 197 -4.62 -5.15 12.13
N LEU A 198 -5.24 -4.06 12.57
CA LEU A 198 -6.67 -3.86 12.50
C LEU A 198 -7.21 -3.99 11.06
N PHE A 199 -6.50 -3.43 10.08
CA PHE A 199 -6.87 -3.45 8.67
C PHE A 199 -6.28 -4.62 7.88
N PHE A 200 -5.54 -5.53 8.51
CA PHE A 200 -5.00 -6.71 7.82
C PHE A 200 -6.11 -7.56 7.15
N PRO A 201 -7.25 -7.85 7.82
CA PRO A 201 -8.38 -8.53 7.18
C PRO A 201 -8.92 -7.79 5.96
N VAL A 202 -9.00 -6.46 6.03
CA VAL A 202 -9.48 -5.62 4.92
C VAL A 202 -8.52 -5.71 3.73
N ASN A 203 -7.22 -5.76 3.98
CA ASN A 203 -6.21 -5.98 2.93
C ASN A 203 -6.38 -7.35 2.27
N VAL A 204 -6.68 -8.40 3.03
CA VAL A 204 -6.96 -9.73 2.48
C VAL A 204 -8.20 -9.71 1.56
N VAL A 205 -9.28 -9.04 1.98
CA VAL A 205 -10.50 -8.88 1.17
C VAL A 205 -10.24 -8.02 -0.07
N LYS A 206 -9.42 -6.98 0.05
CA LYS A 206 -8.96 -6.17 -1.09
C LYS A 206 -8.26 -7.06 -2.12
N THR A 207 -7.24 -7.82 -1.70
CA THR A 207 -6.40 -8.65 -2.60
C THR A 207 -7.21 -9.76 -3.28
N ARG A 208 -7.89 -10.62 -2.50
CA ARG A 208 -9.33 -10.89 -2.67
C ARG A 208 -10.03 -10.54 -3.99
N MET A 209 -10.76 -9.43 -3.88
CA MET A 209 -11.55 -8.82 -4.95
C MET A 209 -10.67 -8.40 -6.13
N GLN A 210 -9.46 -7.89 -5.86
CA GLN A 210 -8.49 -7.43 -6.85
C GLN A 210 -7.83 -8.57 -7.66
N SER A 211 -8.03 -9.84 -7.32
CA SER A 211 -7.50 -10.97 -8.11
C SER A 211 -8.52 -11.56 -9.09
N GLN A 212 -9.82 -11.34 -8.89
CA GLN A 212 -10.89 -11.99 -9.67
C GLN A 212 -11.20 -11.24 -10.97
N ILE A 213 -11.10 -11.88 -12.13
CA ILE A 213 -11.39 -11.28 -13.45
C ILE A 213 -12.72 -11.83 -13.97
N GLY A 214 -13.61 -10.94 -14.39
CA GLY A 214 -14.93 -11.32 -14.90
C GLY A 214 -15.85 -11.88 -13.81
N GLY A 215 -17.07 -12.29 -14.20
CA GLY A 215 -18.10 -12.75 -13.28
C GLY A 215 -18.76 -11.62 -12.46
N GLU A 216 -19.66 -11.99 -11.55
CA GLU A 216 -20.44 -11.03 -10.76
C GLU A 216 -19.56 -10.17 -9.84
N PHE A 217 -19.92 -8.88 -9.72
CA PHE A 217 -19.31 -7.98 -8.76
C PHE A 217 -19.78 -8.33 -7.35
N GLN A 218 -18.97 -9.10 -6.63
CA GLN A 218 -19.27 -9.47 -5.25
C GLN A 218 -19.07 -8.27 -4.32
N SER A 219 -20.01 -8.10 -3.39
CA SER A 219 -19.94 -7.05 -2.38
C SER A 219 -18.89 -7.38 -1.32
N PHE A 220 -18.36 -6.35 -0.64
CA PHE A 220 -17.36 -6.51 0.42
C PHE A 220 -17.76 -7.55 1.49
N PRO A 221 -18.99 -7.54 2.04
CA PRO A 221 -19.39 -8.52 3.07
C PRO A 221 -19.43 -9.96 2.53
N GLN A 222 -19.86 -10.16 1.28
CA GLN A 222 -19.92 -11.48 0.66
C GLN A 222 -18.52 -12.07 0.49
N VAL A 223 -17.56 -11.26 0.03
CA VAL A 223 -16.16 -11.71 -0.14
C VAL A 223 -15.52 -11.99 1.22
N PHE A 224 -15.79 -11.15 2.23
CA PHE A 224 -15.32 -11.38 3.59
C PHE A 224 -15.87 -12.69 4.16
N GLN A 225 -17.17 -12.94 4.03
CA GLN A 225 -17.80 -14.19 4.49
C GLN A 225 -17.23 -15.41 3.76
N LYS A 226 -16.99 -15.31 2.45
CA LYS A 226 -16.37 -16.38 1.66
C LYS A 226 -14.96 -16.69 2.16
N ILE A 227 -14.12 -15.67 2.39
CA ILE A 227 -12.78 -15.86 2.97
C ILE A 227 -12.86 -16.47 4.36
N TRP A 228 -13.81 -16.01 5.18
CA TRP A 228 -14.00 -16.50 6.54
C TRP A 228 -14.31 -18.01 6.55
N LEU A 229 -15.15 -18.47 5.62
CA LEU A 229 -15.46 -19.88 5.42
C LEU A 229 -14.26 -20.67 4.87
N GLU A 230 -13.57 -20.15 3.84
CA GLU A 230 -12.36 -20.77 3.26
C GLU A 230 -11.20 -20.89 4.27
N ARG A 231 -11.22 -20.11 5.37
CA ARG A 231 -10.19 -20.08 6.40
C ARG A 231 -10.59 -20.80 7.70
N ASP A 232 -11.50 -21.77 7.61
CA ASP A 232 -12.00 -22.57 8.74
C ASP A 232 -12.64 -21.73 9.87
N ARG A 233 -13.10 -20.51 9.58
CA ARG A 233 -13.64 -19.57 10.59
C ARG A 233 -12.67 -19.25 11.72
N LYS A 234 -11.35 -19.35 11.47
CA LYS A 234 -10.30 -19.07 12.47
C LYS A 234 -9.65 -17.71 12.23
N LEU A 235 -9.63 -16.87 13.26
CA LEU A 235 -8.94 -15.56 13.25
C LEU A 235 -7.44 -15.72 12.93
N THR A 236 -6.78 -16.71 13.51
CA THR A 236 -5.36 -16.99 13.23
C THR A 236 -5.09 -17.24 11.75
N ASN A 237 -6.03 -17.88 11.05
CA ASN A 237 -5.92 -18.10 9.61
C ASN A 237 -6.12 -16.82 8.81
N LEU A 238 -6.95 -15.87 9.28
CA LEU A 238 -7.16 -14.56 8.66
C LEU A 238 -5.90 -13.68 8.70
N PHE A 239 -5.14 -13.79 9.78
CA PHE A 239 -3.87 -13.07 9.98
C PHE A 239 -2.64 -13.77 9.37
N ARG A 240 -2.82 -14.86 8.61
CA ARG A 240 -1.70 -15.50 7.88
C ARG A 240 -1.05 -14.50 6.91
N GLY A 241 0.24 -14.24 7.14
CA GLY A 241 1.04 -13.26 6.41
C GLY A 241 1.30 -11.97 7.17
N ALA A 242 0.64 -11.71 8.31
CA ALA A 242 0.89 -10.51 9.11
C ALA A 242 2.35 -10.42 9.56
N HIS A 243 2.95 -11.55 9.97
CA HIS A 243 4.37 -11.62 10.34
C HIS A 243 5.30 -11.26 9.18
N LEU A 244 5.00 -11.67 7.94
CA LEU A 244 5.78 -11.27 6.76
C LEU A 244 5.63 -9.79 6.46
N ASN A 245 4.44 -9.22 6.67
CA ASN A 245 4.21 -7.80 6.49
C ASN A 245 5.08 -6.98 7.45
N TYR A 246 5.23 -7.41 8.71
CA TYR A 246 6.14 -6.78 9.66
C TYR A 246 7.60 -6.84 9.22
N HIS A 247 8.10 -8.03 8.88
CA HIS A 247 9.48 -8.19 8.42
C HIS A 247 9.77 -7.36 7.18
N ARG A 248 8.85 -7.34 6.22
CA ARG A 248 8.95 -6.50 5.02
C ARG A 248 9.05 -5.03 5.38
N SER A 249 8.18 -4.52 6.26
CA SER A 249 8.18 -3.11 6.66
C SER A 249 9.49 -2.71 7.33
N LEU A 250 10.04 -3.56 8.21
CA LEU A 250 11.34 -3.33 8.85
C LEU A 250 12.48 -3.27 7.83
N ILE A 251 12.54 -4.25 6.93
CA ILE A 251 13.55 -4.29 5.86
C ILE A 251 13.42 -3.06 4.95
N SER A 252 12.19 -2.68 4.60
CA SER A 252 11.94 -1.54 3.73
C SER A 252 12.40 -0.23 4.36
N TRP A 253 12.13 -0.03 5.66
CA TRP A 253 12.63 1.13 6.40
C TRP A 253 14.16 1.17 6.45
N GLY A 254 14.80 0.03 6.72
CA GLY A 254 16.26 -0.07 6.72
C GLY A 254 16.89 0.28 5.37
N ILE A 255 16.33 -0.26 4.28
CA ILE A 255 16.85 -0.01 2.93
C ILE A 255 16.65 1.45 2.53
N ILE A 256 15.47 2.02 2.76
CA ILE A 256 15.20 3.43 2.41
C ILE A 256 16.18 4.34 3.14
N ASN A 257 16.38 4.14 4.45
CA ASN A 257 17.28 4.98 5.23
C ASN A 257 18.74 4.83 4.79
N ALA A 258 19.22 3.59 4.64
CA ALA A 258 20.58 3.32 4.19
C ALA A 258 20.85 3.87 2.77
N THR A 259 19.89 3.71 1.86
CA THR A 259 20.02 4.20 0.47
C THR A 259 19.99 5.72 0.41
N TYR A 260 19.15 6.36 1.23
CA TYR A 260 19.07 7.82 1.33
C TYR A 260 20.37 8.42 1.87
N GLU A 261 20.90 7.88 2.97
CA GLU A 261 22.17 8.33 3.55
C GLU A 261 23.36 8.12 2.60
N PHE A 262 23.39 7.00 1.88
CA PHE A 262 24.43 6.72 0.89
C PHE A 262 24.37 7.68 -0.30
N LEU A 263 23.17 7.93 -0.84
CA LEU A 263 22.98 8.87 -1.96
C LEU A 263 23.27 10.32 -1.58
N LEU A 264 22.96 10.72 -0.34
CA LEU A 264 23.33 12.05 0.19
C LEU A 264 24.83 12.25 0.33
N LYS A 265 25.60 11.19 0.58
CA LYS A 265 27.06 11.26 0.67
C LYS A 265 27.75 11.32 -0.70
N ILE A 266 27.06 10.90 -1.76
CA ILE A 266 27.60 10.81 -3.12
C ILE A 266 27.26 12.06 -3.96
N ILE A 267 26.15 12.74 -3.67
CA ILE A 267 25.58 13.87 -4.42
C ILE A 267 25.80 15.20 -3.71
#